data_AF-A0AB39RAV7-F1
#
_entry.id   AF-A0AB39RAV7-F1
#
_cell.length_a   1.000
_cell.length_b   1.000
_cell.length_c   1.000
_cell.angle_alpha   90.00
_cell.angle_beta   90.00
_cell.angle_gamma   90.00
#
_symmetry.space_group_name_H-M   'P 1'
#
loop_
_entity.id
_entity.type
_entity.pdbx_description
1 polymer ?
#
loop_
_entity_poly.entity_id
_entity_poly.type
_entity_poly.pdbx_seq_one_letter_code
_entity_poly.pdbx_strand_id
1 'polypeptide(L)'
;MKLTAINSHVGNTGAYGYGTYAIGDAIVRVLGSRFDVGSYATIIAGPAASVHYGDSTREAVAALNSELELGLSGAELAALPVQNTVVTSGHFGYMFFGAGTLKLDGGTIINSEKSTFLNKGQQTTITVDGSQGARLNPGNGIILQMIELDDPGPVNVGGKMMNVGVYTEPTDDPAKATTFDTTAVHTADGAATFSSIALEGDFCNGMRKGKNMVLTFEDSSVQGVISATTAKHRVSTIDSSNFYELGEVTNTARAVVNNGVVVQLNSGSTWTVTGTSYLTKLTVASDAAVNAPRGKSVTMTVDGTTTALTAGGSYSGAIVLTVG
;
A
#
# COMPACT_ATOMS: atom_id res chain seq x y z
N MET A 1 -11.19 11.46 -17.04
CA MET A 1 -10.71 12.83 -16.67
C MET A 1 -9.19 12.79 -16.46
N LYS A 2 -8.42 13.85 -16.74
CA LYS A 2 -6.97 13.91 -16.49
C LYS A 2 -6.61 15.09 -15.57
N LEU A 3 -5.86 14.84 -14.51
CA LEU A 3 -5.22 15.85 -13.65
C LEU A 3 -3.70 15.67 -13.74
N THR A 4 -2.96 16.74 -14.00
CA THR A 4 -1.51 16.70 -14.11
C THR A 4 -0.88 17.89 -13.39
N ALA A 5 0.04 17.61 -12.47
CA ALA A 5 0.86 18.58 -11.78
C ALA A 5 2.33 18.34 -12.15
N ILE A 6 3.02 19.38 -12.62
CA ILE A 6 4.44 19.33 -12.98
C ILE A 6 5.12 20.48 -12.24
N ASN A 7 6.22 20.19 -11.53
CA ASN A 7 7.01 21.20 -10.80
C ASN A 7 6.15 22.14 -9.95
N SER A 8 5.12 21.57 -9.31
CA SER A 8 4.09 22.31 -8.59
C SER A 8 4.20 22.09 -7.10
N HIS A 9 3.75 23.05 -6.31
CA HIS A 9 3.54 22.86 -4.87
C HIS A 9 2.04 22.90 -4.59
N VAL A 10 1.51 21.78 -4.08
CA VAL A 10 0.12 21.64 -3.68
C VAL A 10 0.09 21.43 -2.17
N GLY A 11 -0.67 22.26 -1.46
CA GLY A 11 -0.83 22.11 -0.02
C GLY A 11 -2.26 22.33 0.41
N ASN A 12 -2.71 21.57 1.42
CA ASN A 12 -3.87 21.98 2.20
C ASN A 12 -3.43 22.28 3.64
N THR A 13 -3.87 23.42 4.18
CA THR A 13 -3.39 23.93 5.48
C THR A 13 -4.27 23.49 6.65
N GLY A 14 -5.25 22.61 6.40
CA GLY A 14 -6.13 22.06 7.42
C GLY A 14 -5.55 20.81 8.06
N ALA A 15 -6.02 20.47 9.25
CA ALA A 15 -5.64 19.24 9.95
C ALA A 15 -6.02 17.95 9.18
N TYR A 16 -7.01 18.05 8.28
CA TYR A 16 -7.49 16.94 7.48
C TYR A 16 -7.69 17.35 6.02
N GLY A 17 -7.61 16.35 5.14
CA GLY A 17 -7.97 16.46 3.73
C GLY A 17 -6.96 15.79 2.81
N TYR A 18 -7.25 15.80 1.52
CA TYR A 18 -6.46 15.10 0.52
C TYR A 18 -5.91 16.04 -0.55
N GLY A 19 -4.81 15.64 -1.19
CA GLY A 19 -4.25 16.36 -2.34
C GLY A 19 -5.09 16.15 -3.60
N THR A 20 -5.33 14.88 -3.97
CA THR A 20 -6.18 14.53 -5.11
C THR A 20 -7.20 13.43 -4.77
N TYR A 21 -8.27 13.37 -5.56
CA TYR A 21 -9.29 12.32 -5.48
C TYR A 21 -9.51 11.71 -6.87
N ALA A 22 -9.03 10.49 -7.07
CA ALA A 22 -9.09 9.78 -8.34
C ALA A 22 -10.31 8.85 -8.37
N ILE A 23 -11.40 9.32 -9.00
CA ILE A 23 -12.69 8.59 -9.12
C ILE A 23 -12.96 8.16 -10.56
N GLY A 24 -13.75 7.09 -10.74
CA GLY A 24 -14.07 6.53 -12.04
C GLY A 24 -12.82 6.01 -12.78
N ASP A 25 -12.53 6.63 -13.92
CA ASP A 25 -11.39 6.36 -14.81
C ASP A 25 -10.35 7.49 -14.77
N ALA A 26 -10.34 8.30 -13.71
CA ALA A 26 -9.46 9.46 -13.61
C ALA A 26 -7.98 9.06 -13.67
N ILE A 27 -7.23 9.83 -14.46
CA ILE A 27 -5.78 9.75 -14.52
C ILE A 27 -5.20 10.92 -13.72
N VAL A 28 -4.40 10.64 -12.70
CA VAL A 28 -3.69 11.63 -11.90
C VAL A 28 -2.18 11.44 -12.11
N ARG A 29 -1.49 12.52 -12.49
CA ARG A 29 -0.03 12.53 -12.68
C ARG A 29 0.59 13.66 -11.88
N VAL A 30 1.59 13.33 -11.06
CA VAL A 30 2.29 14.29 -10.22
C VAL A 30 3.79 14.11 -10.43
N LEU A 31 4.40 15.01 -11.18
CA LEU A 31 5.82 14.93 -11.56
C LEU A 31 6.61 16.10 -10.98
N GLY A 32 7.76 15.80 -10.37
CA GLY A 32 8.66 16.77 -9.77
C GLY A 32 7.98 17.76 -8.81
N SER A 33 6.94 17.33 -8.10
CA SER A 33 6.05 18.23 -7.36
C SER A 33 6.11 17.97 -5.85
N ARG A 34 5.74 18.97 -5.07
CA ARG A 34 5.60 18.86 -3.62
C ARG A 34 4.12 18.82 -3.22
N PHE A 35 3.74 17.83 -2.42
CA PHE A 35 2.39 17.70 -1.85
C PHE A 35 2.49 17.70 -0.32
N ASP A 36 1.98 18.75 0.34
CA ASP A 36 1.88 18.80 1.81
C ASP A 36 0.40 18.80 2.23
N VAL A 37 -0.08 17.67 2.75
CA VAL A 37 -1.52 17.42 2.93
C VAL A 37 -1.84 16.89 4.33
N GLY A 38 -2.99 17.27 4.87
CA GLY A 38 -3.40 16.91 6.23
C GLY A 38 -3.70 15.42 6.41
N SER A 39 -4.20 14.72 5.40
CA SER A 39 -4.53 13.29 5.51
C SER A 39 -3.90 12.42 4.42
N TYR A 40 -4.25 12.62 3.14
CA TYR A 40 -3.87 11.71 2.04
C TYR A 40 -3.27 12.47 0.87
N ALA A 41 -2.19 11.98 0.26
CA ALA A 41 -1.73 12.52 -1.02
C ALA A 41 -2.79 12.34 -2.10
N THR A 42 -3.31 11.12 -2.21
CA THR A 42 -4.39 10.77 -3.13
C THR A 42 -5.33 9.74 -2.51
N ILE A 43 -6.63 9.96 -2.69
CA ILE A 43 -7.66 8.93 -2.50
C ILE A 43 -7.96 8.31 -3.87
N ILE A 44 -7.78 7.00 -4.00
CA ILE A 44 -8.11 6.20 -5.18
C ILE A 44 -9.47 5.54 -4.95
N ALA A 45 -10.50 6.00 -5.65
CA ALA A 45 -11.91 5.63 -5.43
C ALA A 45 -12.62 5.08 -6.68
N GLY A 46 -11.93 4.99 -7.82
CA GLY A 46 -12.51 4.60 -9.10
C GLY A 46 -11.93 3.32 -9.66
N PRO A 47 -12.74 2.34 -10.11
CA PRO A 47 -12.25 1.01 -10.49
C PRO A 47 -11.25 0.99 -11.66
N ALA A 48 -11.11 2.09 -12.39
CA ALA A 48 -10.15 2.28 -13.47
C ALA A 48 -9.24 3.50 -13.23
N ALA A 49 -9.19 4.02 -12.00
CA ALA A 49 -8.33 5.15 -11.66
C ALA A 49 -6.86 4.77 -11.80
N SER A 50 -6.08 5.68 -12.38
CA SER A 50 -4.64 5.52 -12.56
C SER A 50 -3.88 6.71 -12.01
N VAL A 51 -2.99 6.44 -11.07
CA VAL A 51 -2.26 7.46 -10.33
C VAL A 51 -0.76 7.23 -10.49
N HIS A 52 -0.02 8.27 -10.87
CA HIS A 52 1.43 8.20 -11.05
C HIS A 52 2.10 9.39 -10.36
N TYR A 53 3.05 9.10 -9.48
CA TYR A 53 3.97 10.07 -8.89
C TYR A 53 5.39 9.72 -9.33
N GLY A 54 6.14 10.71 -9.81
CA GLY A 54 7.47 10.51 -10.38
C GLY A 54 8.28 11.79 -10.51
N ASP A 55 9.44 11.71 -11.14
CA ASP A 55 10.28 12.88 -11.39
C ASP A 55 9.81 13.65 -12.63
N SER A 56 10.04 14.96 -12.67
CA SER A 56 9.83 15.79 -13.86
C SER A 56 11.01 15.70 -14.81
N THR A 57 11.39 14.47 -15.21
CA THR A 57 12.45 14.26 -16.19
C THR A 57 12.14 14.98 -17.50
N ARG A 58 13.18 15.36 -18.25
CA ARG A 58 13.01 16.08 -19.52
C ARG A 58 12.14 15.28 -20.48
N GLU A 59 12.33 13.97 -20.51
CA GLU A 59 11.58 13.02 -21.33
C GLU A 59 10.11 12.97 -20.91
N ALA A 60 9.82 12.85 -19.60
CA ALA A 60 8.45 12.77 -19.09
C ALA A 60 7.67 14.09 -19.33
N VAL A 61 8.31 15.24 -19.09
CA VAL A 61 7.69 16.55 -19.32
C VAL A 61 7.48 16.81 -20.82
N ALA A 62 8.42 16.44 -21.68
CA ALA A 62 8.24 16.55 -23.13
C ALA A 62 7.11 15.64 -23.66
N ALA A 63 6.99 14.43 -23.12
CA ALA A 63 5.89 13.53 -23.43
C ALA A 63 4.53 14.12 -23.01
N LEU A 64 4.44 14.72 -21.82
CA LEU A 64 3.22 15.40 -21.36
C LEU A 64 2.89 16.67 -22.17
N ASN A 65 3.90 17.46 -22.56
CA ASN A 65 3.71 18.60 -23.45
C ASN A 65 3.07 18.19 -24.77
N SER A 66 3.48 17.03 -25.30
CA SER A 66 2.91 16.45 -26.53
C SER A 66 1.52 15.85 -26.29
N GLU A 67 1.33 15.05 -25.23
CA GLU A 67 0.05 14.39 -24.90
C GLU A 67 -1.07 15.40 -24.61
N LEU A 68 -0.74 16.49 -23.91
CA LEU A 68 -1.70 17.48 -23.42
C LEU A 68 -1.75 18.74 -24.30
N GLU A 69 -0.97 18.78 -25.38
CA GLU A 69 -0.88 19.92 -26.29
C GLU A 69 -0.59 21.25 -25.56
N LEU A 70 0.32 21.24 -24.58
CA LEU A 70 0.58 22.42 -23.73
C LEU A 70 1.25 23.57 -24.51
N GLY A 71 1.83 23.29 -25.68
CA GLY A 71 2.39 24.30 -26.58
C GLY A 71 3.75 24.86 -26.15
N LEU A 72 4.44 24.20 -25.20
CA LEU A 72 5.78 24.64 -24.78
C LEU A 72 6.80 24.40 -25.91
N SER A 73 7.61 25.43 -26.16
CA SER A 73 8.74 25.36 -27.08
C SER A 73 9.89 24.51 -26.53
N GLY A 74 10.82 24.12 -27.40
CA GLY A 74 12.02 23.40 -26.97
C GLY A 74 12.88 24.18 -25.96
N ALA A 75 12.90 25.51 -26.06
CA ALA A 75 13.61 26.36 -25.11
C ALA A 75 12.93 26.39 -23.73
N GLU A 76 11.59 26.47 -23.70
CA GLU A 76 10.82 26.42 -22.45
C GLU A 76 10.95 25.04 -21.77
N LEU A 77 10.84 23.94 -22.53
CA LEU A 77 11.07 22.59 -22.01
C LEU A 77 12.48 22.42 -21.45
N ALA A 78 13.50 22.94 -22.13
CA ALA A 78 14.88 22.86 -21.67
C ALA A 78 15.16 23.72 -20.42
N ALA A 79 14.34 24.76 -20.18
CA ALA A 79 14.43 25.64 -19.03
C ALA A 79 13.72 25.08 -17.79
N LEU A 80 12.80 24.13 -17.94
CA LEU A 80 12.15 23.49 -16.79
C LEU A 80 13.15 22.63 -16.00
N PRO A 81 13.27 22.83 -14.68
CA PRO A 81 14.15 22.02 -13.85
C PRO A 81 13.61 20.58 -13.74
N VAL A 82 14.53 19.61 -13.75
CA VAL A 82 14.22 18.24 -13.32
C VAL A 82 14.16 18.25 -11.80
N GLN A 83 13.05 17.76 -11.25
CA GLN A 83 12.82 17.67 -9.82
C GLN A 83 12.23 16.31 -9.49
N ASN A 84 12.49 15.83 -8.28
CA ASN A 84 11.80 14.68 -7.75
C ASN A 84 10.49 15.08 -7.06
N THR A 85 9.56 14.13 -6.95
CA THR A 85 8.31 14.37 -6.23
C THR A 85 8.47 14.08 -4.74
N VAL A 86 7.93 14.95 -3.88
CA VAL A 86 7.94 14.77 -2.43
C VAL A 86 6.53 14.92 -1.88
N VAL A 87 6.09 13.92 -1.13
CA VAL A 87 4.81 13.91 -0.42
C VAL A 87 5.08 13.98 1.08
N THR A 88 4.33 14.84 1.77
CA THR A 88 4.23 14.90 3.22
C THR A 88 2.75 14.82 3.59
N SER A 89 2.31 13.70 4.17
CA SER A 89 0.92 13.50 4.59
C SER A 89 0.80 13.39 6.12
N GLY A 90 -0.09 14.19 6.70
CA GLY A 90 -0.39 14.17 8.14
C GLY A 90 -1.11 12.92 8.63
N HIS A 91 -1.57 12.04 7.74
CA HIS A 91 -2.04 10.69 8.10
C HIS A 91 -1.41 9.65 7.18
N PHE A 92 -2.17 9.05 6.27
CA PHE A 92 -1.73 7.98 5.38
C PHE A 92 -1.23 8.54 4.04
N GLY A 93 -0.22 7.94 3.42
CA GLY A 93 0.27 8.42 2.13
C GLY A 93 -0.82 8.36 1.04
N TYR A 94 -1.38 7.19 0.82
CA TYR A 94 -2.40 6.92 -0.20
C TYR A 94 -3.51 6.03 0.36
N MET A 95 -4.76 6.32 -0.01
CA MET A 95 -5.90 5.49 0.38
C MET A 95 -6.57 4.86 -0.83
N PHE A 96 -6.76 3.55 -0.81
CA PHE A 96 -7.61 2.83 -1.76
C PHE A 96 -8.98 2.60 -1.14
N PHE A 97 -9.97 3.28 -1.71
CA PHE A 97 -11.39 3.18 -1.42
C PHE A 97 -12.17 2.48 -2.53
N GLY A 98 -11.62 2.51 -3.75
CA GLY A 98 -12.03 1.68 -4.89
C GLY A 98 -10.84 0.90 -5.43
N ALA A 99 -11.08 0.01 -6.39
CA ALA A 99 -9.99 -0.61 -7.14
C ALA A 99 -9.16 0.47 -7.88
N GLY A 100 -7.94 0.16 -8.30
CA GLY A 100 -7.15 1.10 -9.11
C GLY A 100 -5.66 0.84 -9.10
N THR A 101 -4.92 1.71 -9.79
CA THR A 101 -3.47 1.61 -9.96
C THR A 101 -2.75 2.79 -9.35
N LEU A 102 -1.59 2.52 -8.73
CA LEU A 102 -0.67 3.53 -8.24
C LEU A 102 0.75 3.17 -8.68
N LYS A 103 1.42 4.09 -9.34
CA LYS A 103 2.83 3.99 -9.70
C LYS A 103 3.63 5.08 -8.97
N LEU A 104 4.70 4.67 -8.29
CA LEU A 104 5.71 5.55 -7.71
C LEU A 104 7.06 5.21 -8.34
N ASP A 105 7.75 6.17 -8.93
CA ASP A 105 9.07 5.97 -9.54
C ASP A 105 9.99 7.19 -9.38
N GLY A 106 11.19 7.11 -9.95
CA GLY A 106 12.19 8.19 -9.88
C GLY A 106 12.78 8.33 -8.47
N GLY A 107 13.09 9.57 -8.09
CA GLY A 107 13.48 9.95 -6.74
C GLY A 107 12.28 10.27 -5.83
N THR A 108 11.09 9.72 -6.09
CA THR A 108 9.88 10.06 -5.33
C THR A 108 10.02 9.70 -3.84
N ILE A 109 9.76 10.66 -2.95
CA ILE A 109 9.83 10.46 -1.49
C ILE A 109 8.43 10.61 -0.90
N ILE A 110 7.97 9.60 -0.17
CA ILE A 110 6.71 9.63 0.56
C ILE A 110 6.98 9.65 2.06
N ASN A 111 6.62 10.74 2.73
CA ASN A 111 6.60 10.85 4.18
C ASN A 111 5.14 10.84 4.65
N SER A 112 4.76 9.84 5.44
CA SER A 112 3.42 9.74 6.00
C SER A 112 3.50 9.60 7.52
N GLU A 113 2.67 10.31 8.27
CA GLU A 113 2.64 10.13 9.74
C GLU A 113 2.16 8.72 10.14
N LYS A 114 1.30 8.12 9.30
CA LYS A 114 0.77 6.77 9.43
C LYS A 114 1.31 5.88 8.31
N SER A 115 0.55 4.86 7.93
CA SER A 115 0.97 3.91 6.91
C SER A 115 1.10 4.56 5.54
N THR A 116 2.06 4.12 4.73
CA THR A 116 2.22 4.65 3.37
C THR A 116 1.00 4.34 2.50
N PHE A 117 0.50 3.11 2.57
CA PHE A 117 -0.68 2.65 1.84
C PHE A 117 -1.75 2.15 2.80
N LEU A 118 -2.93 2.76 2.76
CA LEU A 118 -4.15 2.27 3.39
C LEU A 118 -5.07 1.68 2.31
N ASN A 119 -5.28 0.37 2.33
CA ASN A 119 -6.19 -0.30 1.42
C ASN A 119 -7.43 -0.80 2.16
N LYS A 120 -8.60 -0.21 1.88
CA LYS A 120 -9.88 -0.57 2.48
C LYS A 120 -10.57 -1.71 1.71
N GLY A 121 -9.87 -2.84 1.59
CA GLY A 121 -10.40 -4.07 1.02
C GLY A 121 -10.57 -4.05 -0.51
N GLN A 122 -9.75 -3.28 -1.22
CA GLN A 122 -9.83 -3.09 -2.67
C GLN A 122 -8.83 -3.95 -3.43
N GLN A 123 -9.17 -4.23 -4.69
CA GLN A 123 -8.20 -4.74 -5.66
C GLN A 123 -7.22 -3.62 -6.00
N THR A 124 -5.92 -3.87 -5.85
CA THR A 124 -4.92 -2.83 -6.11
C THR A 124 -3.83 -3.34 -7.04
N THR A 125 -3.27 -2.43 -7.83
CA THR A 125 -1.96 -2.62 -8.45
C THR A 125 -1.09 -1.45 -8.05
N ILE A 126 -0.30 -1.65 -7.00
CA ILE A 126 0.70 -0.70 -6.55
C ILE A 126 2.04 -1.11 -7.16
N THR A 127 2.78 -0.18 -7.74
CA THR A 127 4.14 -0.39 -8.25
C THR A 127 5.05 0.69 -7.71
N VAL A 128 6.15 0.30 -7.09
CA VAL A 128 7.16 1.22 -6.56
C VAL A 128 8.52 0.82 -7.13
N ASP A 129 9.13 1.70 -7.90
CA ASP A 129 10.46 1.53 -8.48
C ASP A 129 11.46 2.44 -7.76
N GLY A 130 12.33 1.82 -6.96
CA GLY A 130 13.39 2.48 -6.20
C GLY A 130 14.72 2.62 -6.94
N SER A 131 14.83 2.17 -8.19
CA SER A 131 16.09 2.19 -8.96
C SER A 131 16.72 3.59 -9.08
N GLN A 132 15.92 4.64 -8.94
CA GLN A 132 16.34 6.04 -8.96
C GLN A 132 16.22 6.74 -7.60
N GLY A 133 16.09 5.97 -6.52
CA GLY A 133 16.16 6.47 -5.16
C GLY A 133 14.81 6.81 -4.52
N ALA A 134 13.70 6.24 -5.01
CA ALA A 134 12.40 6.37 -4.35
C ALA A 134 12.45 5.86 -2.89
N ARG A 135 11.70 6.51 -1.99
CA ARG A 135 11.69 6.21 -0.55
C ARG A 135 10.29 6.27 0.03
N LEU A 136 9.98 5.30 0.90
CA LEU A 136 8.73 5.25 1.65
C LEU A 136 9.06 5.35 3.14
N ASN A 137 8.54 6.38 3.81
CA ASN A 137 8.85 6.69 5.20
C ASN A 137 7.56 6.75 6.04
N PRO A 138 6.94 5.60 6.37
CA PRO A 138 5.76 5.57 7.24
C PRO A 138 6.14 5.81 8.71
N GLY A 139 5.51 6.80 9.34
CA GLY A 139 5.77 7.21 10.72
C GLY A 139 5.32 6.19 11.76
N ASN A 140 4.35 5.33 11.42
CA ASN A 140 3.92 4.21 12.26
C ASN A 140 4.65 2.88 11.93
N GLY A 141 5.62 2.90 11.03
CA GLY A 141 6.37 1.72 10.62
C GLY A 141 5.59 0.72 9.77
N ILE A 142 4.44 1.09 9.19
CA ILE A 142 3.65 0.20 8.32
C ILE A 142 3.69 0.71 6.88
N ILE A 143 4.20 -0.11 5.96
CA ILE A 143 4.21 0.23 4.52
C ILE A 143 2.81 0.03 3.94
N LEU A 144 2.19 -1.13 4.16
CA LEU A 144 0.86 -1.45 3.62
C LEU A 144 -0.05 -2.00 4.71
N GLN A 145 -1.19 -1.33 4.92
CA GLN A 145 -2.26 -1.76 5.79
C GLN A 145 -3.52 -2.07 4.99
N MET A 146 -3.97 -3.33 5.02
CA MET A 146 -5.25 -3.74 4.46
C MET A 146 -6.27 -3.96 5.58
N ILE A 147 -7.45 -3.32 5.46
CA ILE A 147 -8.57 -3.46 6.40
C ILE A 147 -9.89 -3.57 5.63
N GLU A 148 -10.93 -4.05 6.31
CA GLU A 148 -12.30 -3.93 5.79
C GLU A 148 -12.68 -2.46 5.61
N LEU A 149 -13.68 -2.21 4.75
CA LEU A 149 -14.27 -0.88 4.64
C LEU A 149 -14.94 -0.51 5.98
N ASP A 150 -14.35 0.45 6.66
CA ASP A 150 -14.75 1.02 7.94
C ASP A 150 -15.44 2.38 7.80
N ASP A 151 -15.50 2.93 6.58
CA ASP A 151 -16.25 4.14 6.27
C ASP A 151 -17.67 3.75 5.84
N PRO A 152 -18.70 4.05 6.66
CA PRO A 152 -20.07 3.71 6.35
C PRO A 152 -20.65 4.53 5.19
N GLY A 153 -19.93 5.57 4.74
CA GLY A 153 -20.32 6.42 3.63
C GLY A 153 -21.60 7.22 3.87
N PRO A 154 -22.06 7.96 2.85
CA PRO A 154 -23.32 8.66 2.92
C PRO A 154 -24.49 7.68 2.84
N VAL A 155 -25.52 7.90 3.66
CA VAL A 155 -26.77 7.13 3.67
C VAL A 155 -27.95 7.99 3.19
N ASN A 156 -28.94 7.38 2.53
CA ASN A 156 -30.11 8.10 2.05
C ASN A 156 -31.11 8.35 3.19
N VAL A 157 -31.31 9.62 3.53
CA VAL A 157 -32.29 10.07 4.53
C VAL A 157 -33.27 11.01 3.84
N GLY A 158 -34.51 10.53 3.65
CA GLY A 158 -35.57 11.34 3.03
C GLY A 158 -35.24 11.83 1.61
N GLY A 159 -34.56 11.01 0.81
CA GLY A 159 -34.16 11.35 -0.57
C GLY A 159 -32.86 12.14 -0.68
N LYS A 160 -32.16 12.41 0.44
CA LYS A 160 -30.88 13.12 0.48
C LYS A 160 -29.77 12.21 0.97
N MET A 161 -28.62 12.23 0.31
CA MET A 161 -27.42 11.55 0.78
C MET A 161 -26.82 12.34 1.94
N MET A 162 -26.69 11.73 3.11
CA MET A 162 -26.20 12.35 4.34
C MET A 162 -25.10 11.51 4.98
N ASN A 163 -24.05 12.15 5.49
CA ASN A 163 -22.96 11.50 6.21
C ASN A 163 -23.35 11.20 7.67
N VAL A 164 -24.41 10.41 7.85
CA VAL A 164 -24.92 9.98 9.17
C VAL A 164 -24.80 8.46 9.36
N GLY A 165 -24.07 7.78 8.47
CA GLY A 165 -23.74 6.37 8.63
C GLY A 165 -22.87 6.15 9.87
N VAL A 166 -23.02 4.98 10.47
CA VAL A 166 -22.24 4.56 11.64
C VAL A 166 -21.59 3.22 11.30
N TYR A 167 -20.26 3.17 11.35
CA TYR A 167 -19.53 1.92 11.39
C TYR A 167 -19.58 1.36 12.80
N THR A 168 -19.75 0.04 12.90
CA THR A 168 -19.69 -0.70 14.16
C THR A 168 -18.65 -1.79 14.03
N GLU A 169 -17.69 -1.78 14.95
CA GLU A 169 -16.63 -2.78 15.01
C GLU A 169 -17.22 -4.19 15.23
N PRO A 170 -16.89 -5.19 14.38
CA PRO A 170 -17.27 -6.56 14.63
C PRO A 170 -16.68 -7.08 15.96
N THR A 171 -17.53 -7.66 16.81
CA THR A 171 -17.12 -8.25 18.09
C THR A 171 -16.65 -9.69 17.98
N ASP A 172 -17.13 -10.40 16.97
CA ASP A 172 -16.86 -11.83 16.80
C ASP A 172 -15.55 -12.07 16.03
N ASP A 173 -15.00 -13.26 16.16
CA ASP A 173 -13.91 -13.70 15.29
C ASP A 173 -14.41 -13.94 13.85
N PRO A 174 -13.58 -13.70 12.82
CA PRO A 174 -13.94 -14.07 11.46
C PRO A 174 -14.12 -15.58 11.35
N ALA A 175 -15.25 -16.02 10.79
CA ALA A 175 -15.45 -17.41 10.43
C ALA A 175 -14.66 -17.75 9.15
N LYS A 176 -13.98 -18.90 9.13
CA LYS A 176 -13.25 -19.37 7.93
C LYS A 176 -14.24 -19.58 6.78
N ALA A 177 -13.99 -18.93 5.65
CA ALA A 177 -14.74 -19.13 4.42
C ALA A 177 -14.31 -20.44 3.75
N THR A 178 -15.26 -21.26 3.31
CA THR A 178 -14.99 -22.54 2.63
C THR A 178 -14.65 -22.36 1.14
N THR A 179 -14.99 -21.21 0.57
CA THR A 179 -14.86 -20.92 -0.86
C THR A 179 -13.69 -20.01 -1.21
N PHE A 180 -12.99 -19.47 -0.22
CA PHE A 180 -11.89 -18.53 -0.43
C PHE A 180 -10.54 -19.22 -0.23
N ASP A 181 -9.76 -19.31 -1.31
CA ASP A 181 -8.42 -19.87 -1.27
C ASP A 181 -7.42 -18.80 -0.84
N THR A 182 -6.89 -18.94 0.37
CA THR A 182 -5.90 -17.99 0.91
C THR A 182 -4.50 -18.18 0.32
N THR A 183 -4.25 -19.27 -0.43
CA THR A 183 -2.92 -19.61 -0.98
C THR A 183 -2.76 -19.21 -2.45
N ALA A 184 -3.85 -18.96 -3.16
CA ALA A 184 -3.86 -18.54 -4.56
C ALA A 184 -3.86 -17.01 -4.71
N VAL A 185 -3.35 -16.55 -5.85
CA VAL A 185 -3.54 -15.16 -6.29
C VAL A 185 -4.87 -15.07 -7.03
N HIS A 186 -5.71 -14.13 -6.61
CA HIS A 186 -7.01 -13.82 -7.22
C HIS A 186 -6.94 -12.47 -7.92
N THR A 187 -7.77 -12.29 -8.96
CA THR A 187 -7.84 -11.02 -9.68
C THR A 187 -8.32 -9.86 -8.82
N ALA A 188 -9.02 -10.13 -7.71
CA ALA A 188 -9.59 -9.13 -6.81
C ALA A 188 -8.69 -8.80 -5.60
N ASP A 189 -7.49 -9.37 -5.52
CA ASP A 189 -6.58 -9.19 -4.39
C ASP A 189 -5.94 -7.80 -4.35
N GLY A 190 -5.51 -7.41 -3.15
CA GLY A 190 -4.66 -6.23 -2.99
C GLY A 190 -3.24 -6.60 -3.37
N ALA A 191 -2.75 -6.14 -4.52
CA ALA A 191 -1.41 -6.43 -5.00
C ALA A 191 -0.49 -5.20 -4.96
N ALA A 192 0.77 -5.44 -4.61
CA ALA A 192 1.86 -4.47 -4.65
C ALA A 192 3.16 -5.12 -5.15
N THR A 193 3.88 -4.40 -6.00
CA THR A 193 5.22 -4.77 -6.49
C THR A 193 6.23 -3.69 -6.12
N PHE A 194 7.34 -4.10 -5.56
CA PHE A 194 8.45 -3.26 -5.13
C PHE A 194 9.71 -3.71 -5.87
N SER A 195 10.34 -2.80 -6.61
CA SER A 195 11.51 -3.09 -7.43
C SER A 195 12.67 -2.19 -7.05
N SER A 196 13.88 -2.75 -6.91
CA SER A 196 15.12 -2.04 -6.59
C SER A 196 15.01 -1.04 -5.44
N ILE A 197 14.32 -1.42 -4.36
CA ILE A 197 14.05 -0.53 -3.21
C ILE A 197 14.43 -1.17 -1.88
N ALA A 198 14.89 -0.34 -0.95
CA ALA A 198 15.07 -0.69 0.45
C ALA A 198 13.86 -0.22 1.26
N LEU A 199 13.22 -1.14 1.97
CA LEU A 199 12.01 -0.92 2.75
C LEU A 199 12.25 -1.30 4.21
N GLU A 200 11.86 -0.40 5.10
CA GLU A 200 11.77 -0.65 6.54
C GLU A 200 10.32 -0.42 6.97
N GLY A 201 9.67 -1.49 7.41
CA GLY A 201 8.29 -1.46 7.88
C GLY A 201 7.48 -2.70 7.56
N ASP A 202 6.30 -2.73 8.15
CA ASP A 202 5.42 -3.89 8.19
C ASP A 202 4.37 -3.87 7.08
N PHE A 203 3.87 -5.07 6.77
CA PHE A 203 2.80 -5.31 5.81
C PHE A 203 1.72 -6.12 6.53
N CYS A 204 0.56 -5.51 6.73
CA CYS A 204 -0.51 -6.06 7.57
C CYS A 204 -1.77 -6.33 6.75
N ASN A 205 -2.18 -7.59 6.65
CA ASN A 205 -3.48 -7.97 6.08
C ASN A 205 -4.51 -8.23 7.18
N GLY A 206 -5.29 -7.21 7.54
CA GLY A 206 -6.33 -7.25 8.57
C GLY A 206 -7.73 -7.64 8.06
N MET A 207 -7.85 -8.10 6.82
CA MET A 207 -9.13 -8.44 6.20
C MET A 207 -9.87 -9.55 6.98
N ARG A 208 -11.20 -9.50 6.99
CA ARG A 208 -12.04 -10.51 7.66
C ARG A 208 -12.79 -11.38 6.66
N LYS A 209 -13.20 -10.82 5.51
CA LYS A 209 -14.15 -11.41 4.55
C LYS A 209 -13.54 -11.80 3.20
N GLY A 210 -12.31 -12.30 3.19
CA GLY A 210 -11.72 -12.90 1.99
C GLY A 210 -11.05 -11.88 1.07
N LYS A 211 -9.75 -11.70 1.24
CA LYS A 211 -8.88 -10.98 0.29
C LYS A 211 -7.43 -11.25 0.63
N ASN A 212 -6.64 -11.64 -0.35
CA ASN A 212 -5.22 -11.84 -0.11
C ASN A 212 -4.47 -10.53 -0.33
N MET A 213 -3.39 -10.38 0.44
CA MET A 213 -2.33 -9.43 0.19
C MET A 213 -1.28 -10.14 -0.66
N VAL A 214 -1.03 -9.62 -1.86
CA VAL A 214 -0.09 -10.21 -2.83
C VAL A 214 1.09 -9.28 -3.00
N LEU A 215 2.26 -9.72 -2.57
CA LEU A 215 3.48 -8.90 -2.55
C LEU A 215 4.55 -9.53 -3.44
N THR A 216 5.08 -8.71 -4.35
CA THR A 216 6.24 -9.08 -5.17
C THR A 216 7.39 -8.12 -4.87
N PHE A 217 8.56 -8.69 -4.61
CA PHE A 217 9.79 -7.94 -4.36
C PHE A 217 10.83 -8.34 -5.40
N GLU A 218 11.37 -7.38 -6.13
CA GLU A 218 12.34 -7.56 -7.20
C GLU A 218 13.59 -6.76 -6.86
N ASP A 219 14.75 -7.39 -6.74
CA ASP A 219 16.01 -6.71 -6.39
C ASP A 219 15.88 -5.80 -5.15
N SER A 220 15.06 -6.20 -4.18
CA SER A 220 14.64 -5.33 -3.08
C SER A 220 15.00 -5.89 -1.71
N SER A 221 15.33 -5.02 -0.76
CA SER A 221 15.54 -5.41 0.63
C SER A 221 14.37 -4.94 1.49
N VAL A 222 13.73 -5.86 2.21
CA VAL A 222 12.65 -5.53 3.15
C VAL A 222 13.05 -5.95 4.57
N GLN A 223 12.88 -5.06 5.53
CA GLN A 223 13.01 -5.34 6.96
C GLN A 223 11.69 -5.06 7.65
N GLY A 224 11.07 -6.08 8.25
CA GLY A 224 9.75 -5.94 8.87
C GLY A 224 9.01 -7.25 9.04
N VAL A 225 7.80 -7.15 9.59
CA VAL A 225 6.80 -8.21 9.67
C VAL A 225 5.90 -8.14 8.43
N ILE A 226 5.74 -9.25 7.73
CA ILE A 226 4.78 -9.40 6.64
C ILE A 226 3.77 -10.45 7.08
N SER A 227 2.54 -10.06 7.38
CA SER A 227 1.65 -10.97 8.10
C SER A 227 0.16 -10.73 7.84
N ALA A 228 -0.58 -11.83 7.91
CA ALA A 228 -1.99 -11.78 8.29
C ALA A 228 -2.12 -11.23 9.72
N THR A 229 -3.11 -10.36 9.93
CA THR A 229 -3.34 -9.69 11.21
C THR A 229 -4.82 -9.71 11.58
N THR A 230 -5.15 -9.47 12.85
CA THR A 230 -6.39 -8.74 13.14
C THR A 230 -6.10 -7.26 13.00
N ALA A 231 -7.05 -6.51 12.43
CA ALA A 231 -7.15 -5.07 12.57
C ALA A 231 -8.32 -4.75 13.50
N LYS A 232 -8.10 -3.86 14.47
CA LYS A 232 -9.13 -3.44 15.42
C LYS A 232 -9.00 -1.96 15.73
N HIS A 233 -10.10 -1.22 15.61
CA HIS A 233 -10.17 0.16 16.04
C HIS A 233 -10.15 0.25 17.57
N ARG A 234 -9.69 1.40 18.08
CA ARG A 234 -9.71 1.68 19.53
C ARG A 234 -11.12 1.98 20.06
N VAL A 235 -12.05 2.34 19.18
CA VAL A 235 -13.46 2.62 19.47
C VAL A 235 -14.36 1.53 18.89
N SER A 236 -15.54 1.33 19.47
CA SER A 236 -16.53 0.36 18.98
C SER A 236 -17.38 0.88 17.82
N THR A 237 -17.46 2.20 17.65
CA THR A 237 -18.27 2.84 16.62
C THR A 237 -17.59 4.07 16.04
N ILE A 238 -17.75 4.28 14.73
CA ILE A 238 -17.24 5.46 14.03
C ILE A 238 -18.40 6.12 13.27
N ASP A 239 -18.58 7.42 13.50
CA ASP A 239 -19.53 8.28 12.81
C ASP A 239 -18.86 9.60 12.42
N SER A 240 -19.65 10.55 11.88
CA SER A 240 -19.11 11.84 11.44
C SER A 240 -18.42 12.68 12.53
N SER A 241 -18.68 12.44 13.82
CA SER A 241 -18.08 13.18 14.93
C SER A 241 -16.68 12.69 15.29
N ASN A 242 -16.35 11.44 14.94
CA ASN A 242 -15.05 10.82 15.18
C ASN A 242 -14.44 10.18 13.92
N PHE A 243 -14.72 10.74 12.75
CA PHE A 243 -14.23 10.26 11.45
C PHE A 243 -12.70 10.07 11.36
N TYR A 244 -11.93 10.74 12.24
CA TYR A 244 -10.48 10.58 12.35
C TYR A 244 -10.04 9.20 12.86
N GLU A 245 -10.96 8.37 13.34
CA GLU A 245 -10.71 6.96 13.69
C GLU A 245 -10.67 6.04 12.45
N LEU A 246 -11.12 6.52 11.29
CA LEU A 246 -11.11 5.75 10.05
C LEU A 246 -9.68 5.42 9.63
N GLY A 247 -9.42 4.13 9.38
CA GLY A 247 -8.11 3.59 9.08
C GLY A 247 -7.19 3.41 10.28
N GLU A 248 -7.52 4.00 11.44
CA GLU A 248 -6.70 3.92 12.65
C GLU A 248 -7.01 2.62 13.40
N VAL A 249 -6.18 1.61 13.16
CA VAL A 249 -6.33 0.27 13.75
C VAL A 249 -5.03 -0.18 14.41
N THR A 250 -5.16 -0.99 15.45
CA THR A 250 -4.06 -1.81 15.94
C THR A 250 -4.01 -3.09 15.11
N ASN A 251 -2.87 -3.34 14.48
CA ASN A 251 -2.59 -4.59 13.79
C ASN A 251 -1.91 -5.58 14.75
N THR A 252 -2.47 -6.79 14.85
CA THR A 252 -1.87 -7.88 15.64
C THR A 252 -1.68 -9.10 14.75
N ALA A 253 -0.42 -9.50 14.54
CA ALA A 253 -0.08 -10.70 13.77
C ALA A 253 -0.81 -11.93 14.33
N ARG A 254 -1.48 -12.69 13.47
CA ARG A 254 -2.19 -13.93 13.83
C ARG A 254 -2.26 -14.89 12.66
N ALA A 255 -2.56 -16.15 12.97
CA ALA A 255 -2.83 -17.17 11.97
C ALA A 255 -3.94 -16.74 11.00
N VAL A 256 -3.72 -17.06 9.71
CA VAL A 256 -4.60 -16.69 8.61
C VAL A 256 -5.99 -17.31 8.81
N VAL A 257 -7.03 -16.51 8.60
CA VAL A 257 -8.40 -17.01 8.45
C VAL A 257 -8.85 -16.84 7.01
N ASN A 258 -9.15 -15.62 6.56
CA ASN A 258 -9.57 -15.32 5.18
C ASN A 258 -8.68 -14.26 4.51
N ASN A 259 -7.59 -13.90 5.18
CA ASN A 259 -6.70 -12.79 4.87
C ASN A 259 -5.32 -13.34 4.51
N GLY A 260 -5.25 -14.13 3.43
CA GLY A 260 -4.00 -14.74 3.00
C GLY A 260 -2.93 -13.69 2.71
N VAL A 261 -1.68 -14.10 2.86
CA VAL A 261 -0.53 -13.27 2.53
C VAL A 261 0.39 -14.11 1.65
N VAL A 262 0.47 -13.68 0.39
CA VAL A 262 1.18 -14.34 -0.69
C VAL A 262 2.40 -13.50 -1.02
N VAL A 263 3.58 -14.03 -0.75
CA VAL A 263 4.85 -13.31 -0.90
C VAL A 263 5.72 -13.98 -1.96
N GLN A 264 6.26 -13.17 -2.85
CA GLN A 264 7.24 -13.57 -3.84
C GLN A 264 8.50 -12.70 -3.71
N LEU A 265 9.61 -13.33 -3.32
CA LEU A 265 10.94 -12.75 -3.36
C LEU A 265 11.61 -13.18 -4.67
N ASN A 266 11.61 -12.30 -5.67
CA ASN A 266 12.31 -12.52 -6.94
C ASN A 266 13.81 -12.29 -6.79
N SER A 267 14.53 -12.44 -7.91
CA SER A 267 16.00 -12.32 -7.96
C SER A 267 16.51 -11.04 -7.29
N GLY A 268 17.63 -11.16 -6.59
CA GLY A 268 18.26 -10.09 -5.80
C GLY A 268 17.54 -9.71 -4.50
N SER A 269 16.33 -10.22 -4.22
CA SER A 269 15.55 -9.77 -3.08
C SER A 269 15.95 -10.41 -1.75
N THR A 270 15.88 -9.63 -0.68
CA THR A 270 16.14 -10.09 0.69
C THR A 270 15.04 -9.64 1.64
N TRP A 271 14.61 -10.53 2.53
CA TRP A 271 13.69 -10.19 3.61
C TRP A 271 14.33 -10.49 4.96
N THR A 272 14.55 -9.46 5.78
CA THR A 272 14.91 -9.60 7.19
C THR A 272 13.64 -9.60 8.04
N VAL A 273 13.24 -10.78 8.51
CA VAL A 273 12.05 -10.99 9.34
C VAL A 273 12.33 -10.45 10.74
N THR A 274 11.61 -9.42 11.19
CA THR A 274 11.85 -8.78 12.49
C THR A 274 10.95 -9.30 13.62
N GLY A 275 9.90 -10.04 13.28
CA GLY A 275 8.95 -10.62 14.23
C GLY A 275 8.11 -11.73 13.61
N THR A 276 7.25 -12.36 14.43
CA THR A 276 6.41 -13.47 13.97
C THR A 276 5.52 -13.05 12.81
N SER A 277 5.60 -13.79 11.71
CA SER A 277 4.91 -13.50 10.46
C SER A 277 4.07 -14.69 10.02
N TYR A 278 2.80 -14.46 9.69
CA TYR A 278 1.85 -15.48 9.25
C TYR A 278 1.52 -15.29 7.77
N LEU A 279 1.89 -16.27 6.95
CA LEU A 279 1.70 -16.26 5.50
C LEU A 279 0.87 -17.46 5.05
N THR A 280 0.50 -17.46 3.78
CA THR A 280 -0.13 -18.60 3.12
C THR A 280 0.62 -19.13 1.92
N LYS A 281 1.48 -18.29 1.33
CA LYS A 281 2.39 -18.71 0.27
C LYS A 281 3.66 -17.87 0.31
N LEU A 282 4.79 -18.53 0.17
CA LEU A 282 6.11 -17.90 0.09
C LEU A 282 6.89 -18.54 -1.05
N THR A 283 7.33 -17.74 -2.02
CA THR A 283 8.24 -18.18 -3.08
C THR A 283 9.53 -17.37 -2.99
N VAL A 284 10.67 -18.05 -3.02
CA VAL A 284 12.00 -17.47 -2.87
C VAL A 284 12.83 -17.86 -4.09
N ALA A 285 13.33 -16.88 -4.86
CA ALA A 285 14.23 -17.14 -5.97
C ALA A 285 15.54 -17.81 -5.51
N SER A 286 16.30 -18.38 -6.45
CA SER A 286 17.54 -19.13 -6.17
C SER A 286 18.65 -18.29 -5.55
N ASP A 287 18.58 -16.98 -5.73
CA ASP A 287 19.52 -15.95 -5.26
C ASP A 287 18.87 -14.98 -4.25
N ALA A 288 17.61 -15.20 -3.90
CA ALA A 288 16.91 -14.45 -2.86
C ALA A 288 17.13 -15.09 -1.48
N ALA A 289 16.94 -14.29 -0.42
CA ALA A 289 17.16 -14.75 0.96
C ALA A 289 16.10 -14.26 1.94
N VAL A 290 15.80 -15.11 2.92
CA VAL A 290 15.03 -14.74 4.11
C VAL A 290 15.94 -14.90 5.32
N ASN A 291 16.13 -13.80 6.05
CA ASN A 291 17.10 -13.65 7.12
C ASN A 291 16.40 -13.24 8.42
N ALA A 292 17.13 -13.34 9.53
CA ALA A 292 16.78 -12.70 10.80
C ALA A 292 17.72 -11.52 11.07
N PRO A 293 17.35 -10.60 11.98
CA PRO A 293 18.24 -9.57 12.50
C PRO A 293 19.56 -10.17 13.01
N ARG A 294 20.61 -9.34 13.03
CA ARG A 294 21.93 -9.76 13.49
C ARG A 294 21.86 -10.41 14.88
N GLY A 295 22.41 -11.62 15.00
CA GLY A 295 22.43 -12.37 16.26
C GLY A 295 21.14 -13.13 16.57
N LYS A 296 20.19 -13.16 15.62
CA LYS A 296 18.95 -13.92 15.68
C LYS A 296 18.92 -15.00 14.60
N SER A 297 17.97 -15.92 14.75
CA SER A 297 17.65 -16.95 13.76
C SER A 297 16.20 -16.82 13.32
N VAL A 298 15.90 -17.19 12.07
CA VAL A 298 14.53 -17.32 11.57
C VAL A 298 14.23 -18.80 11.38
N THR A 299 13.09 -19.25 11.88
CA THR A 299 12.57 -20.60 11.67
C THR A 299 11.25 -20.53 10.92
N MET A 300 10.97 -21.56 10.13
CA MET A 300 9.70 -21.68 9.39
C MET A 300 8.99 -22.97 9.76
N THR A 301 7.68 -22.89 9.94
CA THR A 301 6.79 -24.04 9.87
C THR A 301 5.83 -23.89 8.70
N VAL A 302 5.44 -25.00 8.09
CA VAL A 302 4.36 -25.10 7.12
C VAL A 302 3.39 -26.13 7.66
N ASP A 303 2.14 -25.73 7.88
CA ASP A 303 1.09 -26.57 8.49
C ASP A 303 1.56 -27.19 9.83
N GLY A 304 2.26 -26.40 10.63
CA GLY A 304 2.81 -26.81 11.94
C GLY A 304 4.06 -27.69 11.87
N THR A 305 4.51 -28.08 10.68
CA THR A 305 5.72 -28.89 10.48
C THR A 305 6.92 -27.99 10.20
N THR A 306 7.98 -28.10 11.00
CA THR A 306 9.25 -27.40 10.75
C THR A 306 9.74 -27.70 9.34
N THR A 307 9.94 -26.65 8.56
CA THR A 307 10.30 -26.75 7.15
C THR A 307 11.56 -25.93 6.90
N ALA A 308 12.53 -26.51 6.20
CA ALA A 308 13.77 -25.81 5.86
C ALA A 308 13.46 -24.65 4.89
N LEU A 309 13.91 -23.45 5.25
CA LEU A 309 13.82 -22.27 4.42
C LEU A 309 15.06 -22.21 3.51
N THR A 310 14.84 -22.43 2.21
CA THR A 310 15.90 -22.60 1.21
C THR A 310 15.66 -21.66 0.04
N ALA A 311 16.72 -21.04 -0.47
CA ALA A 311 16.66 -20.32 -1.74
C ALA A 311 16.18 -21.26 -2.86
N GLY A 312 15.40 -20.74 -3.81
CA GLY A 312 14.72 -21.52 -4.84
C GLY A 312 13.48 -22.28 -4.34
N GLY A 313 13.10 -22.13 -3.06
CA GLY A 313 11.95 -22.80 -2.47
C GLY A 313 10.60 -22.16 -2.83
N SER A 314 9.55 -22.97 -2.88
CA SER A 314 8.15 -22.52 -2.93
C SER A 314 7.35 -23.29 -1.89
N TYR A 315 6.66 -22.56 -1.03
CA TYR A 315 5.95 -23.06 0.14
C TYR A 315 4.51 -22.57 0.09
N SER A 316 3.57 -23.44 0.48
CA SER A 316 2.15 -23.15 0.51
C SER A 316 1.50 -23.92 1.66
N GLY A 317 0.53 -23.30 2.35
CA GLY A 317 -0.09 -23.83 3.56
C GLY A 317 -0.14 -22.77 4.66
N ALA A 318 -0.37 -23.18 5.91
CA ALA A 318 -0.23 -22.28 7.05
C ALA A 318 1.25 -22.06 7.38
N ILE A 319 1.83 -20.97 6.87
CA ILE A 319 3.25 -20.65 7.05
C ILE A 319 3.42 -19.75 8.27
N VAL A 320 4.31 -20.12 9.18
CA VAL A 320 4.71 -19.27 10.31
C VAL A 320 6.22 -19.10 10.28
N LEU A 321 6.68 -17.85 10.15
CA LEU A 321 8.07 -17.47 10.38
C LEU A 321 8.20 -16.92 11.80
N THR A 322 9.21 -17.37 12.55
CA THR A 322 9.48 -16.91 13.92
C THR A 322 10.93 -16.53 14.07
N VAL A 323 11.19 -15.46 14.82
CA VAL A 323 12.55 -14.96 15.12
C VAL A 323 12.92 -15.35 16.55
N GLY A 324 14.04 -16.06 16.71
CA GLY A 324 14.59 -16.52 18.00
C GLY A 324 15.96 -15.94 18.28
#